data_AF-A0A6B2TBU2-F1
#
_entry.id   AF-A0A6B2TBU2-F1
#
_cell.length_a   1.000
_cell.length_b   1.000
_cell.length_c   1.000
_cell.angle_alpha   90.00
_cell.angle_beta   90.00
_cell.angle_gamma   90.00
#
_symmetry.space_group_name_H-M   'P 1'
#
loop_
_entity.id
_entity.type
_entity.pdbx_description
1 polymer ?
#
loop_
_entity_poly.entity_id
_entity_poly.type
_entity_poly.pdbx_seq_one_letter_code
_entity_poly.pdbx_strand_id
1 'polypeptide(L)' 'MSVWDDLVGQERVSEQLGAAARDADALVTAAGTDTPPPESSKMTHAWLFTGPPGSGRATAARAFA' A
#
# COMPACT_ATOMS: atom_id res chain seq x y z
N MET A 1 -5.57 -13.02 -9.07
CA MET A 1 -6.22 -11.72 -9.28
C MET A 1 -5.97 -10.93 -8.01
N SER A 2 -5.20 -9.85 -8.10
CA SER A 2 -4.86 -9.01 -6.96
C SER A 2 -5.81 -7.81 -6.90
N VAL A 3 -5.94 -7.20 -5.73
CA VAL A 3 -6.69 -5.92 -5.57
C VAL A 3 -6.11 -4.79 -6.44
N TRP A 4 -4.86 -4.91 -6.88
CA TRP A 4 -4.19 -3.96 -7.78
C TRP A 4 -4.65 -4.07 -9.23
N ASP A 5 -5.30 -5.18 -9.61
CA ASP A 5 -5.76 -5.40 -10.98
C ASP A 5 -6.88 -4.41 -11.36
N ASP A 6 -7.54 -3.80 -10.36
CA ASP A 6 -8.54 -2.74 -10.54
C ASP A 6 -7.92 -1.36 -10.84
N LEU A 7 -6.60 -1.21 -10.71
CA LEU A 7 -5.85 0.03 -10.96
C LEU A 7 -5.21 0.05 -12.36
N VAL A 8 -6.05 0.06 -13.38
CA VAL A 8 -5.62 0.01 -14.80
C VAL A 8 -4.74 1.22 -15.15
N GLY A 9 -3.52 0.95 -15.63
CA GLY A 9 -2.57 1.98 -16.06
C GLY A 9 -1.94 2.80 -14.93
N GLN A 10 -1.97 2.29 -13.69
CA GLN A 10 -1.37 2.94 -12.51
C GLN A 10 -0.29 2.09 -11.85
N GLU A 11 0.58 1.49 -12.65
CA GLU A 11 1.59 0.51 -12.21
C GLU A 11 2.49 1.09 -11.11
N ARG A 12 2.93 2.34 -11.25
CA ARG A 12 3.73 3.03 -10.23
C ARG A 12 3.01 3.17 -8.89
N VAL A 13 1.70 3.42 -8.92
CA VAL A 13 0.88 3.55 -7.70
C VAL A 13 0.76 2.18 -7.03
N SER A 14 0.44 1.14 -7.79
CA SER A 14 0.36 -0.24 -7.31
C SER A 14 1.69 -0.73 -6.71
N GLU A 15 2.82 -0.41 -7.33
CA GLU A 15 4.16 -0.73 -6.81
C GLU A 15 4.43 -0.04 -5.47
N GLN A 16 4.16 1.26 -5.37
CA GLN A 16 4.42 2.05 -4.18
C GLN A 16 3.55 1.61 -3.00
N LEU A 17 2.24 1.47 -3.22
CA LEU A 17 1.28 1.07 -2.19
C LEU A 17 1.49 -0.38 -1.78
N GLY A 18 1.77 -1.27 -2.75
CA GLY A 18 2.11 -2.66 -2.45
C GLY A 18 3.39 -2.79 -1.62
N ALA A 19 4.40 -1.94 -1.85
CA ALA A 19 5.60 -1.92 -1.01
C ALA A 19 5.30 -1.46 0.42
N ALA A 20 4.50 -0.40 0.58
CA ALA A 20 4.07 0.06 1.89
C ALA A 20 3.25 -0.99 2.65
N ALA A 21 2.34 -1.70 1.96
CA ALA A 21 1.54 -2.78 2.55
C ALA A 21 2.40 -3.95 3.02
N ARG A 22 3.39 -4.38 2.23
CA ARG A 22 4.32 -5.45 2.63
C ARG A 22 5.19 -5.06 3.83
N ASP A 23 5.68 -3.83 3.87
CA ASP A 23 6.47 -3.36 5.01
C ASP A 23 5.62 -3.27 6.29
N ALA A 24 4.35 -2.86 6.17
CA ALA A 24 3.40 -2.87 7.28
C ALA A 24 3.10 -4.29 7.78
N ASP A 25 2.88 -5.24 6.87
CA ASP A 25 2.67 -6.65 7.19
C ASP A 25 3.90 -7.26 7.90
N ALA A 26 5.11 -6.96 7.42
CA ALA A 26 6.36 -7.40 8.04
C ALA A 26 6.51 -6.85 9.47
N LEU A 27 6.17 -5.57 9.69
CA LEU A 27 6.17 -4.96 11.03
C LEU A 27 5.18 -5.65 11.98
N VAL A 28 3.95 -5.91 11.53
CA VAL A 28 2.91 -6.56 12.34
C VAL A 28 3.29 -8.01 12.64
N THR A 29 3.80 -8.73 11.64
CA THR A 29 4.26 -10.12 11.80
C THR A 29 5.38 -10.20 12.81
N ALA A 30 6.40 -9.35 12.70
CA ALA A 30 7.52 -9.33 13.63
C ALA A 30 7.08 -9.09 15.09
N ALA A 31 6.12 -8.20 15.29
CA ALA A 31 5.52 -7.96 16.60
C ALA A 31 4.75 -9.18 17.15
N GLY A 32 4.08 -9.95 16.28
CA GLY A 32 3.37 -11.17 16.65
C GLY A 32 4.27 -12.38 16.91
N THR A 33 5.48 -12.40 16.32
CA THR A 33 6.44 -13.51 16.43
C THR A 33 7.63 -13.23 17.36
N ASP A 34 7.65 -12.09 18.05
CA ASP A 34 8.75 -11.64 18.90
C ASP A 34 10.11 -11.64 18.19
N THR A 35 10.11 -11.27 16.90
CA THR A 35 11.32 -11.11 16.10
C THR A 35 11.63 -9.62 15.92
N PRO A 36 12.91 -9.25 15.69
CA PRO A 36 13.24 -7.85 15.43
C PRO A 36 12.44 -7.27 14.27
N PRO A 37 11.88 -6.04 14.40
CA PRO A 37 11.16 -5.39 13.31
C PRO A 37 12.14 -5.01 12.17
N PRO A 38 11.63 -4.86 10.94
CA PRO A 38 12.43 -4.33 9.84
C PRO A 38 13.01 -2.95 10.18
N GLU A 39 14.24 -2.67 9.73
CA GLU A 39 14.97 -1.43 10.03
C GLU A 39 14.27 -0.17 9.50
N SER A 40 13.46 -0.30 8.45
CA SER A 40 12.67 0.79 7.88
C SER A 40 11.37 0.26 7.30
N SER A 41 10.38 1.15 7.19
CA SER A 41 9.10 0.87 6.55
C SER A 41 8.72 2.00 5.61
N LYS A 42 8.24 1.63 4.42
CA LYS A 42 7.64 2.56 3.45
C LYS A 42 6.22 2.97 3.82
N MET A 43 5.63 2.36 4.85
CA MET A 43 4.32 2.74 5.32
C MET A 43 4.39 4.09 6.05
N THR A 44 3.51 5.01 5.69
CA THR A 44 3.37 6.33 6.30
C THR A 44 2.17 6.38 7.24
N HIS A 45 2.11 7.40 8.09
CA HIS A 45 0.95 7.62 8.96
C HIS A 45 -0.34 7.92 8.18
N ALA A 46 -0.23 8.54 7.01
CA ALA A 46 -1.37 8.92 6.18
C ALA A 46 -1.00 8.99 4.69
N TRP A 47 -2.01 8.82 3.84
CA TRP A 47 -1.91 8.90 2.38
C TRP A 47 -2.90 9.94 1.82
N LEU A 48 -2.47 10.68 0.79
CA LEU A 48 -3.30 11.63 0.06
C LEU A 48 -3.38 11.21 -1.41
N PHE A 49 -4.57 10.83 -1.86
CA PHE A 49 -4.82 10.46 -3.25
C PHE A 49 -5.38 11.66 -4.04
N THR A 50 -4.66 12.10 -5.07
CA THR A 50 -5.02 13.27 -5.90
C THR A 50 -5.06 12.93 -7.39
N GLY A 51 -5.70 13.80 -8.18
CA GLY A 51 -5.91 13.58 -9.61
C GLY A 51 -7.27 14.09 -10.12
N PRO A 52 -7.46 14.14 -11.45
CA PRO A 52 -8.71 14.58 -12.07
C PRO A 52 -9.93 13.73 -11.65
N PRO A 53 -11.16 14.24 -11.85
CA PRO A 53 -12.37 13.43 -11.76
C PRO A 53 -12.24 12.17 -12.64
N GLY A 54 -12.58 11.00 -12.10
CA GLY A 54 -12.49 9.73 -12.82
C GLY A 54 -11.12 9.04 -12.81
N SER A 55 -10.06 9.63 -12.22
CA SER A 55 -8.72 9.02 -12.20
C SER A 55 -8.54 7.84 -11.24
N GLY A 56 -9.63 7.26 -10.72
CA GLY A 56 -9.55 6.09 -9.82
C GLY A 56 -9.04 6.37 -8.40
N ARG A 57 -9.02 7.62 -7.91
CA ARG A 57 -8.53 7.96 -6.54
C ARG A 57 -9.17 7.11 -5.43
N ALA A 58 -10.49 6.94 -5.48
CA ALA A 58 -11.22 6.14 -4.50
C ALA A 58 -10.94 4.64 -4.66
N THR A 59 -10.76 4.17 -5.89
CA THR A 59 -10.38 2.77 -6.17
C THR A 59 -8.99 2.49 -5.62
N ALA A 60 -8.02 3.38 -5.82
CA ALA A 60 -6.67 3.25 -5.26
C ALA A 60 -6.68 3.18 -3.73
N ALA A 61 -7.45 4.04 -3.08
CA ALA A 61 -7.59 4.00 -1.62
C ALA A 61 -8.24 2.68 -1.13
N ARG A 62 -9.22 2.14 -1.85
CA ARG A 62 -9.88 0.87 -1.51
C ARG A 62 -8.98 -0.34 -1.76
N ALA A 63 -8.20 -0.33 -2.84
CA ALA A 63 -7.27 -1.41 -3.15
C ALA A 63 -6.10 -1.48 -2.15
N PHE A 64 -5.75 -0.34 -1.54
CA PHE A 64 -4.69 -0.29 -0.53
C PHE A 64 -5.14 -0.68 0.90
N ALA A 65 -6.44 -0.59 1.18
CA ALA A 65 -7.02 -0.93 2.47
C ALA A 65 -7.06 -2.45 2.70
#